data_AF-A0A126PVU9-F1
#
_entry.id   AF-A0A126PVU9-F1
#
_cell.length_a   1.000
_cell.length_b   1.000
_cell.length_c   1.000
_cell.angle_alpha   90.00
_cell.angle_beta   90.00
_cell.angle_gamma   90.00
#
_symmetry.space_group_name_H-M   'P 1'
#
loop_
_entity.id
_entity.type
_entity.pdbx_description
1 polymer ?
#
loop_
_entity_poly.entity_id
_entity_poly.type
_entity_poly.pdbx_seq_one_letter_code
_entity_poly.pdbx_strand_id
1 'polypeptide(L)'
;MKLYPYQTIQTVNLPTLLFAARALGIFAYIFSFFTVLLWGAASAVDPRVRETCLLVSIGTFSATICFLVISGLCAAVVSCEQKYTQG
;
A
#
# COMPACT_ATOMS: atom_id res chain seq x y z
N MET A 1 3.35 19.89 -20.00
CA MET A 1 1.92 20.25 -20.09
C MET A 1 1.46 20.68 -18.71
N LYS A 2 0.88 21.88 -18.58
CA LYS A 2 0.36 22.45 -17.31
C LYS A 2 -1.09 21.97 -17.10
N LEU A 3 -1.28 21.03 -16.18
CA LEU A 3 -2.51 20.85 -15.39
C LEU A 3 -2.03 21.11 -13.95
N TYR A 4 -2.46 22.13 -13.21
CA TYR A 4 -3.81 22.35 -12.71
C TYR A 4 -4.07 23.83 -12.30
N PRO A 5 -5.36 24.26 -12.28
CA PRO A 5 -5.80 25.58 -11.84
C PRO A 5 -6.17 25.59 -10.34
N TYR A 6 -5.31 25.08 -9.45
CA TYR A 6 -5.60 25.08 -8.02
C TYR A 6 -4.33 25.26 -7.18
N GLN A 7 -3.82 26.50 -7.22
CA GLN A 7 -2.59 26.93 -6.54
C GLN A 7 -2.80 27.24 -5.04
N THR A 8 -3.97 26.90 -4.47
CA THR A 8 -4.41 27.35 -3.14
C THR A 8 -4.45 26.24 -2.08
N ILE A 9 -4.22 24.96 -2.43
CA ILE A 9 -4.01 23.92 -1.42
C ILE A 9 -2.57 24.02 -0.94
N GLN A 10 -2.32 24.91 0.02
CA GLN A 10 -1.09 24.84 0.79
C GLN A 10 -1.15 23.58 1.65
N THR A 11 -0.46 22.52 1.24
CA THR A 11 -0.34 21.29 2.03
C THR A 11 0.57 21.55 3.23
N VAL A 12 0.05 22.20 4.28
CA VAL A 12 0.78 22.50 5.52
C VAL A 12 1.37 21.23 6.16
N ASN A 13 0.76 20.06 5.88
CA ASN A 13 1.09 18.77 6.50
C ASN A 13 1.71 17.77 5.50
N LEU A 14 2.38 18.25 4.45
CA LEU A 14 3.07 17.43 3.45
C LEU A 14 3.98 16.32 4.05
N PRO A 15 4.81 16.57 5.09
CA PRO A 15 5.59 15.52 5.73
C PRO A 15 4.72 14.48 6.45
N THR A 16 3.60 14.89 7.04
CA THR A 16 2.65 13.99 7.71
C THR A 16 1.98 13.03 6.73
N LEU A 17 1.66 13.52 5.52
CA LEU A 17 1.10 12.68 4.45
C LEU A 17 2.13 11.66 3.95
N LEU A 18 3.38 12.07 3.81
CA LEU A 18 4.51 11.21 3.45
C LEU A 18 4.74 10.11 4.50
N PHE A 19 4.62 10.47 5.79
CA PHE A 19 4.71 9.53 6.89
C PHE A 19 3.57 8.51 6.87
N ALA A 20 2.33 8.96 6.63
CA ALA A 20 1.18 8.07 6.49
C ALA A 20 1.32 7.10 5.30
N ALA A 21 1.81 7.59 4.16
CA ALA A 21 2.08 6.75 2.98
C ALA A 21 3.12 5.66 3.28
N ARG A 22 4.18 6.00 4.01
CA ARG A 22 5.22 5.04 4.42
C ARG A 22 4.70 4.04 5.45
N ALA A 23 3.91 4.47 6.43
CA ALA A 23 3.27 3.58 7.40
C ALA A 23 2.37 2.54 6.70
N LEU A 24 1.54 2.98 5.74
CA LEU A 24 0.72 2.10 4.91
C LEU A 24 1.55 1.07 4.12
N GLY A 25 2.71 1.49 3.59
CA GLY A 25 3.64 0.57 2.93
C GLY A 25 4.20 -0.50 3.87
N ILE A 26 4.56 -0.12 5.11
CA ILE A 26 5.02 -1.07 6.14
C ILE A 26 3.91 -2.07 6.47
N PHE A 27 2.66 -1.61 6.64
CA PHE A 27 1.51 -2.50 6.83
C PHE A 27 1.34 -3.49 5.68
N ALA A 28 1.52 -3.04 4.43
CA ALA A 28 1.44 -3.92 3.27
C ALA A 28 2.53 -5.01 3.28
N TYR A 29 3.76 -4.68 3.67
CA TYR A 29 4.84 -5.66 3.83
C TYR A 29 4.54 -6.69 4.93
N ILE A 30 4.00 -6.25 6.07
CA ILE A 30 3.59 -7.16 7.15
C ILE A 30 2.52 -8.14 6.65
N PHE A 31 1.49 -7.65 5.96
CA PHE A 31 0.45 -8.50 5.35
C PHE A 31 1.01 -9.46 4.30
N SER A 32 1.99 -9.02 3.50
CA SER A 32 2.68 -9.88 2.54
C SER A 32 3.41 -11.03 3.24
N PHE A 33 4.08 -10.74 4.36
CA PHE A 33 4.78 -11.76 5.15
C PHE A 33 3.81 -12.80 5.72
N PHE A 34 2.68 -12.36 6.30
CA PHE A 34 1.64 -13.28 6.76
C PHE A 34 1.05 -14.14 5.64
N THR A 35 0.90 -13.59 4.43
CA THR A 35 0.40 -14.33 3.27
C THR A 35 1.36 -15.47 2.89
N VAL A 36 2.68 -15.22 2.91
CA VAL A 36 3.68 -16.26 2.64
C VAL A 36 3.66 -17.35 3.72
N LEU A 37 3.51 -16.97 4.99
CA LEU A 37 3.39 -17.93 6.10
C LEU A 37 2.13 -18.79 5.98
N LEU A 38 0.99 -18.18 5.65
CA LEU A 38 -0.27 -18.90 5.42
C LEU A 38 -0.17 -19.87 4.25
N TRP A 39 0.49 -19.47 3.17
CA TRP A 39 0.75 -20.34 2.02
C TRP A 39 1.64 -21.53 2.39
N GLY A 40 2.72 -21.29 3.14
CA GLY A 40 3.59 -22.35 3.66
C GLY A 40 2.83 -23.32 4.56
N ALA A 41 2.06 -22.79 5.51
CA ALA A 41 1.23 -23.59 6.41
C ALA A 41 0.19 -24.44 5.66
N ALA A 42 -0.42 -23.91 4.59
CA ALA A 42 -1.41 -24.61 3.77
C ALA A 42 -0.90 -25.95 3.19
N SER A 43 0.43 -26.12 3.05
CA SER A 43 1.02 -27.37 2.58
C SER A 43 1.05 -28.49 3.63
N ALA A 44 0.91 -28.17 4.92
CA ALA A 44 1.02 -29.08 6.05
C ALA A 44 -0.31 -29.39 6.77
N VAL A 45 -1.41 -28.71 6.42
CA VAL A 45 -2.73 -28.87 7.04
C VAL A 45 -3.67 -29.77 6.22
N ASP A 46 -4.71 -30.27 6.88
CA ASP A 46 -5.78 -31.05 6.28
C ASP A 46 -6.41 -30.39 5.04
N PRO A 47 -6.86 -31.19 4.05
CA PRO A 47 -7.37 -30.68 2.77
C PRO A 47 -8.57 -29.74 2.91
N ARG A 48 -9.40 -29.90 3.95
CA ARG A 48 -10.55 -29.04 4.23
C ARG A 48 -10.15 -27.65 4.73
N VAL A 49 -9.05 -27.56 5.48
CA VAL A 49 -8.51 -26.29 5.98
C VAL A 49 -7.66 -25.61 4.90
N ARG A 50 -6.99 -26.40 4.06
CA ARG A 50 -6.19 -25.93 2.93
C ARG A 50 -6.98 -25.05 1.95
N GLU A 51 -8.19 -25.45 1.59
CA GLU A 51 -9.04 -24.66 0.67
C GLU A 51 -9.33 -23.27 1.23
N THR A 52 -9.72 -23.19 2.50
CA THR A 52 -9.95 -21.92 3.20
C THR A 52 -8.67 -21.09 3.29
N CYS A 53 -7.52 -21.70 3.60
CA CYS A 53 -6.23 -21.01 3.63
C CYS A 53 -5.85 -20.43 2.27
N LEU A 54 -6.12 -21.14 1.16
CA LEU A 54 -5.85 -20.64 -0.19
C LEU A 54 -6.75 -19.45 -0.56
N LEU A 55 -8.05 -19.51 -0.25
CA LEU A 55 -8.98 -18.40 -0.48
C LEU A 55 -8.59 -17.16 0.32
N VAL A 56 -8.23 -17.34 1.59
CA VAL A 56 -7.74 -16.24 2.44
C VAL A 56 -6.44 -15.66 1.88
N SER A 57 -5.52 -16.50 1.42
CA SER A 57 -4.23 -16.06 0.84
C SER A 57 -4.41 -15.23 -0.43
N ILE A 58 -5.34 -15.59 -1.31
CA ILE A 58 -5.67 -14.82 -2.51
C ILE A 58 -6.26 -13.46 -2.11
N GLY A 59 -7.18 -13.46 -1.13
CA GLY A 59 -7.75 -12.24 -0.58
C GLY A 59 -6.71 -11.30 0.01
N THR A 60 -5.82 -11.82 0.87
CA THR A 60 -4.76 -11.01 1.48
C THR A 60 -3.75 -10.52 0.45
N PHE A 61 -3.41 -11.33 -0.56
CA PHE A 61 -2.55 -10.90 -1.66
C PHE A 61 -3.13 -9.73 -2.45
N SER A 62 -4.43 -9.80 -2.78
CA SER A 62 -5.12 -8.70 -3.47
C SER A 62 -5.14 -7.42 -2.64
N ALA A 63 -5.39 -7.52 -1.32
CA ALA A 63 -5.36 -6.40 -0.41
C ALA A 63 -3.96 -5.77 -0.32
N THR A 64 -2.91 -6.60 -0.23
CA THR A 64 -1.52 -6.14 -0.23
C THR A 64 -1.19 -5.34 -1.49
N ILE A 65 -1.61 -5.80 -2.67
CA ILE A 65 -1.42 -5.05 -3.93
C ILE A 65 -2.11 -3.69 -3.86
N CYS A 66 -3.37 -3.64 -3.43
CA CYS A 66 -4.12 -2.39 -3.30
C CYS A 66 -3.42 -1.40 -2.35
N PHE A 67 -2.95 -1.86 -1.19
CA PHE A 67 -2.23 -1.01 -0.23
C PHE A 67 -0.89 -0.50 -0.78
N LEU A 68 -0.15 -1.33 -1.52
CA LEU A 68 1.09 -0.91 -2.17
C LEU A 68 0.83 0.15 -3.24
N VAL A 69 -0.21 -0.01 -4.06
CA VAL A 69 -0.59 0.97 -5.09
C VAL A 69 -0.98 2.30 -4.44
N ILE A 70 -1.83 2.29 -3.40
CA ILE A 70 -2.25 3.51 -2.70
C ILE A 70 -1.05 4.20 -2.04
N SER A 71 -0.17 3.44 -1.38
CA SER A 71 1.06 3.96 -0.77
C SER A 71 1.98 4.60 -1.80
N GLY A 72 2.21 3.92 -2.94
CA GLY A 72 3.03 4.42 -4.04
C GLY A 72 2.46 5.67 -4.71
N LEU A 73 1.14 5.69 -4.94
CA LEU A 73 0.45 6.85 -5.52
C LEU A 73 0.52 8.05 -4.58
N CYS A 74 0.32 7.85 -3.28
CA CYS A 74 0.44 8.92 -2.27
C CYS A 74 1.87 9.49 -2.24
N ALA A 75 2.90 8.64 -2.28
CA ALA A 75 4.30 9.09 -2.35
C ALA A 75 4.60 9.85 -3.66
N ALA A 76 4.05 9.41 -4.80
CA ALA A 76 4.22 10.07 -6.09
C ALA A 76 3.57 11.46 -6.11
N VAL A 77 2.34 11.59 -5.59
CA VAL A 77 1.64 12.89 -5.48
C VAL A 77 2.46 13.85 -4.61
N VAL A 78 2.93 13.42 -3.44
CA VAL A 78 3.73 14.26 -2.56
C VAL A 78 5.06 14.69 -3.22
N SER A 79 5.70 13.81 -3.99
CA SER A 79 6.92 14.15 -4.74
C SER A 79 6.67 15.19 -5.84
N CYS A 80 5.51 15.13 -6.50
CA CYS A 80 5.09 16.16 -7.45
C CYS A 80 4.88 17.50 -6.74
N GLU A 81 4.13 17.53 -5.64
CA GLU A 81 3.86 18.75 -4.86
C GLU A 81 5.15 19.45 -4.39
N GLN A 82 6.16 18.69 -3.94
CA GLN A 82 7.46 19.27 -3.57
C GLN A 82 8.20 19.92 -4.75
N LYS A 83 8.18 19.29 -5.93
CA LYS A 83 8.84 19.84 -7.13
C LYS A 83 8.21 21.14 -7.61
N TYR A 84 6.89 21.30 -7.43
CA TYR A 84 6.18 22.50 -7.84
C TYR A 84 6.21 23.63 -6.79
N THR A 85 6.41 23.31 -5.51
CA THR A 85 6.55 24.32 -4.44
C THR A 85 7.96 24.95 -4.40
N GLN A 86 8.98 24.22 -4.86
CA GLN A 86 10.37 24.70 -4.91
C GLN A 86 10.81 25.20 -6.30
N GLY A 87 9.89 25.23 -7.28
CA GLY A 87 10.14 25.65 -8.67
C GLY A 87 9.69 27.07 -8.98
#